data_AF-A0A955G3R4-F1
#
_entry.id   AF-A0A955G3R4-F1
#
_cell.length_a   1.000
_cell.length_b   1.000
_cell.length_c   1.000
_cell.angle_alpha   90.00
_cell.angle_beta   90.00
_cell.angle_gamma   90.00
#
_symmetry.space_group_name_H-M   'P 1'
#
loop_
_entity.id
_entity.type
_entity.pdbx_description
1 polymer ?
#
loop_
_entity_poly.entity_id
_entity_poly.type
_entity_poly.pdbx_seq_one_letter_code
_entity_poly.pdbx_strand_id
1 'polypeptide(L)'
;MDGLILVLVLILNVAISIWNCYAAGTAWKDTMAFGSTFDKVLLWSAAIQSGVGFSMPILLVLAYGSTYFLTGGAEPTMSPAEAQEFMQAIFSLWYVAVIFPILGSGLAIWIHSIRAAFQRRDFASIATAGWNTFAQVHNTISAVENLGGALGNVGDFFGKALNSKGGDGKGKAGILLILIVVLALVAGFMITFALIRYFARTSESRLEQFAEQGMRA
;
A
#
# COMPACT_ATOMS: atom_id res chain seq x y z
N MET A 1 -1.08 8.93 18.49
CA MET A 1 0.02 7.95 18.37
C MET A 1 1.32 8.72 18.56
N ASP A 2 2.21 8.24 19.42
CA ASP A 2 3.54 8.84 19.57
C ASP A 2 4.26 8.85 18.22
N GLY A 3 4.97 9.95 17.89
CA GLY A 3 5.73 10.08 16.64
C GLY A 3 6.76 8.96 16.46
N LEU A 4 7.31 8.44 17.56
CA LEU A 4 8.20 7.28 17.52
C LEU A 4 7.49 6.02 17.00
N ILE A 5 6.28 5.75 17.49
CA ILE A 5 5.49 4.59 17.07
C ILE A 5 5.14 4.70 15.59
N LEU A 6 4.79 5.90 15.11
CA LEU A 6 4.53 6.14 13.68
C LEU A 6 5.74 5.76 12.83
N VAL A 7 6.94 6.22 13.20
CA VAL A 7 8.17 5.94 12.45
C VAL A 7 8.47 4.44 12.44
N LEU A 8 8.33 3.76 13.58
CA LEU A 8 8.55 2.31 13.66
C LEU A 8 7.58 1.53 12.79
N VAL A 9 6.29 1.90 12.81
CA VAL A 9 5.26 1.28 11.96
C VAL A 9 5.57 1.52 10.47
N LEU A 10 6.06 2.70 10.10
CA LEU A 10 6.44 2.99 8.71
C LEU A 10 7.64 2.18 8.25
N ILE A 11 8.68 2.06 9.08
CA ILE A 11 9.85 1.23 8.79
C ILE A 11 9.42 -0.23 8.61
N LEU A 12 8.60 -0.74 9.51
CA LEU A 12 8.09 -2.11 9.41
C LEU A 12 7.27 -2.31 8.14
N ASN A 13 6.38 -1.37 7.82
CA ASN A 13 5.58 -1.40 6.60
C ASN A 13 6.44 -1.43 5.32
N VAL A 14 7.50 -0.61 5.27
CA VAL A 14 8.46 -0.61 4.15
C VAL A 14 9.21 -1.94 4.08
N ALA A 15 9.69 -2.46 5.21
CA ALA A 15 10.40 -3.73 5.26
C ALA A 15 9.53 -4.90 4.77
N ILE A 16 8.26 -4.96 5.21
CA ILE A 16 7.29 -5.97 4.75
C ILE A 16 7.02 -5.80 3.25
N SER A 17 6.89 -4.56 2.75
CA SER A 17 6.68 -4.29 1.33
C SER A 17 7.86 -4.74 0.47
N ILE A 18 9.10 -4.56 0.95
CA ILE A 18 10.30 -5.09 0.30
C ILE A 18 10.29 -6.61 0.32
N TRP A 19 9.95 -7.23 1.45
CA TRP A 19 9.86 -8.69 1.57
C TRP A 19 8.84 -9.30 0.61
N ASN A 20 7.67 -8.66 0.47
CA ASN A 20 6.65 -9.07 -0.49
C ASN A 20 7.16 -8.93 -1.94
N CYS A 21 7.89 -7.86 -2.26
CA CYS A 21 8.53 -7.72 -3.58
C CYS A 21 9.60 -8.77 -3.83
N TYR A 22 10.39 -9.13 -2.82
CA TYR A 22 11.37 -10.19 -2.88
C TYR A 22 10.70 -11.53 -3.19
N ALA A 23 9.71 -11.94 -2.39
CA ALA A 23 8.99 -13.19 -2.56
C ALA A 23 8.29 -13.28 -3.94
N ALA A 24 7.60 -12.20 -4.34
CA ALA A 24 6.97 -12.12 -5.65
C ALA A 24 8.00 -12.16 -6.79
N GLY A 25 9.08 -11.38 -6.69
CA GLY A 25 10.12 -11.30 -7.72
C GLY A 25 10.82 -12.63 -7.96
N THR A 26 11.20 -13.35 -6.90
CA THR A 26 11.87 -14.65 -7.02
C THR A 26 10.99 -15.73 -7.61
N ALA A 27 9.66 -15.64 -7.43
CA ALA A 27 8.70 -16.63 -7.93
C ALA A 27 8.03 -16.22 -9.25
N TRP A 28 8.27 -14.99 -9.73
CA TRP A 28 7.46 -14.35 -10.79
C TRP A 28 7.41 -15.16 -12.07
N LYS A 29 8.56 -15.47 -12.65
CA LYS A 29 8.66 -16.14 -13.96
C LYS A 29 8.04 -17.53 -13.92
N ASP A 30 8.42 -18.34 -12.93
CA ASP A 30 7.96 -19.73 -12.81
C ASP A 30 6.46 -19.79 -12.51
N THR A 31 5.96 -18.88 -11.66
CA THR A 31 4.53 -18.82 -11.33
C THR A 31 3.70 -18.34 -12.53
N MET A 32 4.21 -17.38 -13.30
CA MET A 32 3.50 -16.90 -14.50
C MET A 32 3.46 -17.97 -15.60
N ALA A 33 4.52 -18.77 -15.75
CA ALA A 33 4.61 -19.82 -16.75
C ALA A 33 3.85 -21.11 -16.35
N PHE A 34 4.05 -21.58 -15.13
CA PHE A 34 3.64 -22.92 -14.69
C PHE A 34 2.71 -22.92 -13.47
N GLY A 35 2.59 -21.79 -12.78
CA GLY A 35 1.77 -21.68 -11.58
C GLY A 35 0.27 -21.84 -11.87
N SER A 36 -0.45 -22.34 -10.86
CA SER A 36 -1.92 -22.39 -10.89
C SER A 36 -2.52 -20.98 -10.87
N THR A 37 -3.82 -20.87 -11.15
CA THR A 37 -4.53 -19.59 -11.04
C THR A 37 -4.40 -19.00 -9.64
N PHE A 38 -4.43 -19.83 -8.60
CA PHE A 38 -4.28 -19.36 -7.22
C PHE A 38 -2.87 -18.83 -6.94
N ASP A 39 -1.83 -19.49 -7.47
CA ASP A 39 -0.45 -19.03 -7.31
C ASP A 39 -0.23 -17.66 -7.97
N LYS A 40 -0.83 -17.45 -9.15
CA LYS A 40 -0.84 -16.15 -9.84
C LYS A 40 -1.57 -15.09 -9.03
N VAL A 41 -2.71 -15.42 -8.42
CA VAL A 41 -3.42 -14.52 -7.51
C VAL A 41 -2.55 -14.14 -6.31
N LEU A 42 -1.87 -15.10 -5.67
CA LEU A 42 -0.98 -14.83 -4.54
C LEU A 42 0.18 -13.90 -4.91
N LEU A 43 0.78 -14.13 -6.09
CA LEU A 43 1.85 -13.31 -6.62
C LEU A 43 1.40 -11.85 -6.81
N TRP A 44 0.22 -11.65 -7.40
CA TRP A 44 -0.39 -10.32 -7.55
C TRP A 44 -0.82 -9.73 -6.20
N SER A 45 -1.28 -10.54 -5.25
CA SER A 45 -1.59 -10.09 -3.90
C SER A 45 -0.38 -9.50 -3.20
N ALA A 46 0.79 -10.16 -3.30
CA ALA A 46 2.04 -9.63 -2.77
C ALA A 46 2.45 -8.31 -3.45
N ALA A 47 2.27 -8.19 -4.76
CA ALA A 47 2.51 -6.95 -5.48
C ALA A 47 1.55 -5.82 -5.05
N ILE A 48 0.26 -6.09 -4.92
CA ILE A 48 -0.76 -5.11 -4.48
C ILE A 48 -0.44 -4.62 -3.06
N GLN A 49 -0.20 -5.55 -2.12
CA GLN A 49 0.16 -5.21 -0.74
C GLN A 49 1.43 -4.36 -0.67
N SER A 50 2.43 -4.66 -1.51
CA SER A 50 3.65 -3.85 -1.60
C SER A 50 3.39 -2.46 -2.16
N GLY A 51 2.60 -2.34 -3.25
CA GLY A 51 2.31 -1.07 -3.89
C GLY A 51 1.57 -0.11 -2.98
N VAL A 52 0.56 -0.65 -2.28
CA VAL A 52 -0.16 0.08 -1.24
C VAL A 52 0.76 0.42 -0.08
N GLY A 53 1.57 -0.53 0.39
CA GLY A 53 2.53 -0.31 1.48
C GLY A 53 3.53 0.81 1.17
N PHE A 54 4.15 0.83 -0.01
CA PHE A 54 5.06 1.92 -0.41
C PHE A 54 4.34 3.25 -0.65
N SER A 55 3.05 3.23 -1.01
CA SER A 55 2.31 4.47 -1.21
C SER A 55 2.11 5.26 0.09
N MET A 56 2.06 4.60 1.26
CA MET A 56 1.76 5.27 2.52
C MET A 56 2.86 6.25 3.00
N PRO A 57 4.16 5.90 3.02
CA PRO A 57 5.23 6.87 3.29
C PRO A 57 5.23 8.05 2.31
N ILE A 58 4.95 7.79 1.03
CA ILE A 58 4.91 8.83 -0.01
C ILE A 58 3.70 9.74 0.22
N LEU A 59 2.54 9.17 0.53
CA LEU A 59 1.33 9.90 0.88
C LEU A 59 1.58 10.82 2.07
N LEU A 60 2.26 10.34 3.12
CA LEU A 60 2.61 11.18 4.28
C LEU A 60 3.46 12.37 3.87
N VAL A 61 4.53 12.15 3.10
CA VAL A 61 5.40 13.24 2.63
C VAL A 61 4.60 14.25 1.79
N LEU A 62 3.76 13.78 0.86
CA LEU A 62 2.95 14.65 0.02
C LEU A 62 1.85 15.38 0.80
N ALA A 63 1.19 14.73 1.76
CA ALA A 63 0.12 15.30 2.57
C ALA A 63 0.66 16.38 3.52
N TYR A 64 1.71 16.07 4.28
CA TYR A 64 2.33 17.06 5.17
C TYR A 64 3.03 18.17 4.38
N GLY A 65 3.72 17.82 3.29
CA GLY A 65 4.38 18.80 2.43
C GLY A 65 3.39 19.79 1.83
N SER A 66 2.32 19.30 1.17
CA SER A 66 1.28 20.17 0.62
C SER A 66 0.59 21.00 1.68
N THR A 67 0.25 20.42 2.83
CA THR A 67 -0.38 21.16 3.93
C THR A 67 0.53 22.29 4.44
N TYR A 68 1.83 22.01 4.61
CA TYR A 68 2.81 23.02 4.99
C TYR A 68 2.92 24.13 3.95
N PHE A 69 2.97 23.80 2.66
CA PHE A 69 2.99 24.81 1.59
C PHE A 69 1.73 25.67 1.54
N LEU A 70 0.56 25.10 1.84
CA LEU A 70 -0.73 25.80 1.80
C LEU A 70 -0.97 26.70 3.02
N THR A 71 -0.30 26.42 4.15
CA THR A 71 -0.53 27.09 5.45
C THR A 71 0.67 27.90 5.99
N GLY A 72 1.89 27.62 5.55
CA GLY A 72 3.13 28.13 6.16
C GLY A 72 3.78 29.34 5.48
N GLY A 73 3.18 29.88 4.40
CA GLY A 73 3.71 31.05 3.68
C GLY A 73 3.28 32.39 4.30
N ALA A 74 3.87 33.49 3.79
CA ALA A 74 3.45 34.85 4.15
C ALA A 74 2.00 35.17 3.72
N GLU A 75 1.50 34.47 2.70
CA GLU A 75 0.11 34.50 2.24
C GLU A 75 -0.48 33.08 2.25
N PRO A 76 -0.98 32.61 3.40
CA PRO A 76 -1.59 31.29 3.50
C PRO A 76 -2.86 31.22 2.65
N THR A 77 -2.98 30.14 1.88
CA THR A 77 -4.13 29.90 0.98
C THR A 77 -5.25 29.11 1.64
N MET A 78 -4.99 28.51 2.80
CA MET A 78 -5.96 27.78 3.61
C MET A 78 -5.84 28.17 5.08
N SER A 79 -6.98 28.28 5.75
CA SER A 79 -7.02 28.36 7.20
C SER A 79 -6.59 27.02 7.86
N PRO A 80 -6.18 27.01 9.13
CA PRO A 80 -5.85 25.77 9.84
C PRO A 80 -6.97 24.73 9.85
N ALA A 81 -8.23 25.18 9.92
CA ALA A 81 -9.40 24.29 9.85
C ALA A 81 -9.55 23.66 8.45
N GLU A 82 -9.42 24.46 7.38
CA GLU A 82 -9.46 23.95 6.01
C GLU A 82 -8.30 23.00 5.70
N ALA A 83 -7.11 23.26 6.26
CA ALA A 83 -5.96 22.37 6.16
C ALA A 83 -6.20 21.01 6.84
N GLN A 84 -6.88 21.01 7.99
CA GLN A 84 -7.26 19.77 8.66
C GLN A 84 -8.29 18.98 7.85
N GLU A 85 -9.31 19.65 7.30
CA GLU A 85 -10.30 19.02 6.40
C GLU A 85 -9.62 18.45 5.15
N PHE A 86 -8.69 19.19 4.55
CA PHE A 86 -7.92 18.77 3.39
C PHE A 86 -7.08 17.52 3.70
N MET A 87 -6.34 17.53 4.82
CA MET A 87 -5.53 16.39 5.25
C MET A 87 -6.40 15.15 5.53
N GLN A 88 -7.54 15.33 6.21
CA GLN A 88 -8.49 14.25 6.45
C GLN A 88 -9.04 13.68 5.15
N ALA A 89 -9.35 14.53 4.18
CA ALA A 89 -9.86 14.11 2.87
C ALA A 89 -8.79 13.37 2.03
N ILE A 90 -7.51 13.75 2.12
CA ILE A 90 -6.39 13.01 1.49
C ILE A 90 -6.33 11.57 2.01
N PHE A 91 -6.26 11.39 3.34
CA PHE A 91 -6.17 10.04 3.92
C PHE A 91 -7.45 9.24 3.69
N SER A 92 -8.62 9.89 3.74
CA SER A 92 -9.90 9.23 3.47
C SER A 92 -9.99 8.76 2.01
N LEU A 93 -9.58 9.58 1.04
CA LEU A 93 -9.58 9.18 -0.36
C LEU A 93 -8.59 8.05 -0.63
N TRP A 94 -7.37 8.15 -0.09
CA TRP A 94 -6.40 7.06 -0.20
C TRP A 94 -6.97 5.76 0.39
N TYR A 95 -7.56 5.82 1.59
CA TYR A 95 -8.16 4.68 2.25
C TYR A 95 -9.25 4.03 1.41
N VAL A 96 -10.19 4.82 0.89
CA VAL A 96 -11.26 4.34 -0.01
C VAL A 96 -10.68 3.68 -1.26
N ALA A 97 -9.61 4.23 -1.83
CA ALA A 97 -8.97 3.70 -3.02
C ALA A 97 -8.28 2.35 -2.79
N VAL A 98 -7.75 2.10 -1.58
CA VAL A 98 -6.92 0.90 -1.31
C VAL A 98 -7.60 -0.18 -0.49
N ILE A 99 -8.68 0.12 0.25
CA ILE A 99 -9.23 -0.83 1.22
C ILE A 99 -9.70 -2.15 0.58
N PHE A 100 -10.38 -2.09 -0.57
CA PHE A 100 -10.82 -3.30 -1.27
C PHE A 100 -9.65 -4.10 -1.86
N PRO A 101 -8.67 -3.48 -2.55
CA PRO A 101 -7.43 -4.16 -2.93
C PRO A 101 -6.70 -4.81 -1.74
N ILE A 102 -6.59 -4.13 -0.59
CA ILE A 102 -5.97 -4.67 0.63
C ILE A 102 -6.73 -5.89 1.12
N LEU A 103 -8.05 -5.81 1.26
CA LEU A 103 -8.86 -6.91 1.79
C LEU A 103 -8.86 -8.13 0.86
N GLY A 104 -8.99 -7.90 -0.45
CA GLY A 104 -8.99 -8.97 -1.45
C GLY A 104 -7.64 -9.69 -1.51
N SER A 105 -6.54 -8.93 -1.54
CA SER A 105 -5.19 -9.52 -1.55
C SER A 105 -4.83 -10.17 -0.22
N GLY A 106 -5.24 -9.56 0.90
CA GLY A 106 -5.05 -10.09 2.25
C GLY A 106 -5.77 -11.43 2.44
N LEU A 107 -6.99 -11.58 1.92
CA LEU A 107 -7.76 -12.83 1.98
C LEU A 107 -7.02 -13.98 1.29
N ALA A 108 -6.47 -13.74 0.09
CA ALA A 108 -5.69 -14.75 -0.63
C ALA A 108 -4.44 -15.17 0.17
N ILE A 109 -3.68 -14.20 0.68
CA ILE A 109 -2.47 -14.44 1.50
C ILE A 109 -2.82 -15.20 2.78
N TRP A 110 -3.93 -14.83 3.43
CA TRP A 110 -4.41 -15.48 4.64
C TRP A 110 -4.75 -16.95 4.39
N ILE A 111 -5.54 -17.25 3.36
CA ILE A 111 -5.88 -18.63 2.96
C ILE A 111 -4.61 -19.46 2.70
N HIS A 112 -3.64 -18.89 1.96
CA HIS A 112 -2.37 -19.56 1.70
C HIS A 112 -1.60 -19.85 2.99
N SER A 113 -1.54 -18.89 3.92
CA SER A 113 -0.81 -19.05 5.17
C SER A 113 -1.41 -20.13 6.07
N ILE A 114 -2.74 -20.23 6.14
CA ILE A 114 -3.42 -21.31 6.86
C ILE A 114 -3.05 -22.66 6.26
N ARG A 115 -3.12 -22.79 4.92
CA ARG A 115 -2.74 -24.04 4.23
C ARG A 115 -1.29 -24.42 4.53
N ALA A 116 -0.37 -23.45 4.45
CA ALA A 116 1.04 -23.68 4.74
C ALA A 116 1.28 -24.15 6.19
N ALA A 117 0.59 -23.54 7.17
CA ALA A 117 0.66 -23.96 8.57
C ALA A 117 0.21 -25.41 8.77
N PHE A 118 -0.91 -25.82 8.14
CA PHE A 118 -1.39 -27.20 8.23
C PHE A 118 -0.46 -28.22 7.57
N GLN A 119 0.16 -27.85 6.46
CA GLN A 119 1.04 -28.73 5.68
C GLN A 119 2.42 -28.88 6.32
N ARG A 120 3.05 -27.76 6.71
CA ARG A 120 4.43 -27.77 7.20
C ARG A 120 4.53 -28.00 8.71
N ARG A 121 3.53 -27.56 9.47
CA ARG A 121 3.43 -27.72 10.93
C ARG A 121 4.64 -27.21 11.71
N ASP A 122 5.40 -26.30 11.13
CA ASP A 122 6.50 -25.62 11.80
C ASP A 122 6.03 -24.32 12.46
N PHE A 123 6.80 -23.85 13.44
CA PHE A 123 6.48 -22.65 14.21
C PHE A 123 6.35 -21.39 13.33
N ALA A 124 7.22 -21.24 12.32
CA ALA A 124 7.21 -20.05 11.46
C ALA A 124 5.93 -19.96 10.61
N SER A 125 5.48 -21.09 10.07
CA SER A 125 4.25 -21.19 9.27
C SER A 125 3.02 -20.95 10.13
N ILE A 126 2.99 -21.49 11.35
CA ILE A 126 1.90 -21.26 12.32
C ILE A 126 1.86 -19.79 12.75
N ALA A 127 3.01 -19.19 13.08
CA ALA A 127 3.11 -17.78 13.46
C ALA A 127 2.65 -16.85 12.33
N THR A 128 3.06 -17.14 11.09
CA THR A 128 2.64 -16.40 9.89
C THR A 128 1.12 -16.48 9.69
N ALA A 129 0.53 -17.68 9.83
CA ALA A 129 -0.91 -17.86 9.74
C ALA A 129 -1.65 -17.12 10.86
N GLY A 130 -1.13 -17.14 12.09
CA GLY A 130 -1.67 -16.37 13.21
C GLY A 130 -1.67 -14.88 12.94
N TRP A 131 -0.54 -14.32 12.49
CA TRP A 131 -0.42 -12.91 12.12
C TRP A 131 -1.39 -12.52 11.01
N ASN A 132 -1.45 -13.29 9.92
CA ASN A 132 -2.35 -12.99 8.81
C ASN A 132 -3.82 -13.13 9.20
N THR A 133 -4.15 -14.05 10.12
CA THR A 133 -5.51 -14.17 10.66
C THR A 133 -5.89 -12.91 11.43
N PHE A 134 -5.02 -12.46 12.34
CA PHE A 134 -5.23 -11.22 13.08
C PHE A 134 -5.36 -10.03 12.13
N ALA A 135 -4.43 -9.87 11.19
CA ALA A 135 -4.43 -8.77 10.25
C ALA A 135 -5.68 -8.76 9.36
N GLN A 136 -6.10 -9.93 8.84
CA GLN A 136 -7.30 -10.01 8.00
C GLN A 136 -8.56 -9.63 8.78
N VAL A 137 -8.72 -10.14 10.01
CA VAL A 137 -9.87 -9.83 10.85
C VAL A 137 -9.87 -8.36 11.24
N HIS A 138 -8.74 -7.83 11.72
CA HIS A 138 -8.58 -6.44 12.10
C HIS A 138 -8.90 -5.51 10.92
N ASN A 139 -8.29 -5.73 9.75
CA ASN A 139 -8.53 -4.92 8.56
C ASN A 139 -9.99 -4.99 8.10
N THR A 140 -10.64 -6.15 8.22
CA THR A 140 -12.05 -6.32 7.84
C THR A 140 -12.97 -5.54 8.78
N ILE A 141 -12.75 -5.64 10.09
CA ILE A 141 -13.53 -4.89 11.09
C ILE A 141 -13.31 -3.38 10.89
N SER A 142 -12.05 -2.96 10.77
CA SER A 142 -11.72 -1.55 10.52
C SER A 142 -12.32 -1.04 9.21
N ALA A 143 -12.43 -1.87 8.16
CA ALA A 143 -13.15 -1.50 6.94
C ALA A 143 -14.62 -1.23 7.19
N VAL A 144 -15.31 -2.11 7.91
CA VAL A 144 -16.73 -1.94 8.23
C VAL A 144 -16.95 -0.67 9.07
N GLU A 145 -16.07 -0.39 10.03
CA GLU A 145 -16.21 0.75 10.93
C GLU A 145 -15.86 2.09 10.27
N ASN A 146 -14.83 2.14 9.42
CA ASN A 146 -14.26 3.40 8.94
C ASN A 146 -14.65 3.77 7.50
N LEU A 147 -15.12 2.82 6.68
CA LEU A 147 -15.42 3.09 5.26
C LEU A 147 -16.52 4.13 5.08
N GLY A 148 -17.60 4.05 5.87
CA GLY A 148 -18.68 5.03 5.82
C GLY A 148 -18.20 6.45 6.14
N GLY A 149 -17.40 6.61 7.19
CA GLY A 149 -16.80 7.89 7.56
C GLY A 149 -15.82 8.41 6.51
N ALA A 150 -14.99 7.55 5.94
CA ALA A 150 -14.05 7.94 4.89
C ALA A 150 -14.76 8.41 3.62
N LEU A 151 -15.80 7.69 3.18
CA LEU A 151 -16.64 8.11 2.05
C LEU A 151 -17.35 9.44 2.35
N GLY A 152 -17.85 9.63 3.57
CA GLY A 152 -18.45 10.89 4.04
C GLY A 152 -17.46 12.05 3.94
N ASN A 153 -16.25 11.90 4.48
CA ASN A 153 -15.22 12.94 4.45
C ASN A 153 -14.84 13.35 3.01
N VAL A 154 -14.72 12.37 2.09
CA VAL A 154 -14.45 12.64 0.68
C VAL A 154 -15.64 13.36 0.03
N GLY A 155 -16.86 12.86 0.26
CA GLY A 155 -18.09 13.44 -0.27
C GLY A 155 -18.31 14.88 0.18
N ASP A 156 -18.13 15.14 1.48
CA ASP A 156 -18.27 16.47 2.08
C ASP A 156 -17.23 17.45 1.53
N PHE A 157 -15.97 17.01 1.37
CA PHE A 157 -14.92 17.84 0.82
C PHE A 157 -15.23 18.27 -0.63
N PHE A 158 -15.58 17.31 -1.50
CA PHE A 158 -15.94 17.62 -2.89
C PHE A 158 -17.28 18.36 -3.00
N GLY A 159 -18.25 18.07 -2.15
CA GLY A 159 -19.53 18.78 -2.08
C GLY A 159 -19.35 20.25 -1.73
N LYS A 160 -18.48 20.57 -0.75
CA LYS A 160 -18.11 21.95 -0.44
C LYS A 160 -17.35 22.62 -1.59
N ALA A 161 -16.44 21.89 -2.24
CA ALA A 161 -15.65 22.41 -3.37
C ALA A 161 -16.53 22.74 -4.60
N LEU A 162 -17.57 21.95 -4.87
CA LEU A 162 -18.49 22.16 -5.99
C LEU A 162 -19.56 23.23 -5.71
N ASN A 163 -20.01 23.37 -4.46
CA ASN A 163 -21.06 24.31 -4.09
C ASN A 163 -20.54 25.73 -3.79
N SER A 164 -19.23 25.96 -3.75
CA SER A 164 -18.69 27.31 -3.59
C SER A 164 -18.87 28.11 -4.89
N LYS A 165 -20.02 28.79 -5.02
CA LYS A 165 -20.26 29.80 -6.05
C LYS A 165 -19.27 30.97 -5.86
N GLY A 166 -18.09 30.89 -6.49
CA GLY A 166 -17.21 32.05 -6.66
C GLY A 166 -15.73 31.94 -6.27
N GLY A 167 -15.10 30.75 -6.23
CA GLY A 167 -13.68 30.66 -5.88
C GLY A 167 -12.87 29.65 -6.69
N ASP A 168 -12.04 30.15 -7.60
CA ASP A 168 -11.04 29.40 -8.39
C ASP A 168 -10.05 28.58 -7.52
N GLY A 169 -9.98 28.83 -6.20
CA GLY A 169 -9.09 28.14 -5.25
C GLY A 169 -9.59 26.78 -4.74
N LYS A 170 -10.90 26.59 -4.50
CA LYS A 170 -11.40 25.33 -3.89
C LYS A 170 -11.53 24.19 -4.91
N GLY A 171 -11.82 24.50 -6.17
CA GLY A 171 -11.70 23.52 -7.26
C GLY A 171 -10.26 23.02 -7.44
N LYS A 172 -9.27 23.92 -7.33
CA LYS A 172 -7.83 23.57 -7.38
C LYS A 172 -7.43 22.67 -6.21
N ALA A 173 -7.97 22.89 -5.00
CA ALA A 173 -7.75 22.01 -3.85
C ALA A 173 -8.27 20.59 -4.09
N GLY A 174 -9.46 20.44 -4.70
CA GLY A 174 -9.99 19.12 -5.09
C GLY A 174 -9.11 18.39 -6.10
N ILE A 175 -8.61 19.11 -7.12
CA ILE A 175 -7.67 18.54 -8.10
C ILE A 175 -6.36 18.13 -7.41
N LEU A 176 -5.81 19.00 -6.56
CA LEU A 176 -4.58 18.72 -5.82
C LEU A 176 -4.72 17.49 -4.91
N LEU A 177 -5.86 17.33 -4.24
CA LEU A 177 -6.17 16.15 -3.44
C LEU A 177 -6.07 14.87 -4.26
N ILE A 178 -6.73 14.83 -5.43
CA ILE A 178 -6.68 13.67 -6.34
C ILE A 178 -5.26 13.42 -6.80
N LEU A 179 -4.54 14.47 -7.20
CA LEU A 179 -3.16 14.36 -7.65
C LEU A 179 -2.25 13.78 -6.57
N ILE A 180 -2.37 14.21 -5.31
CA ILE A 180 -1.58 13.69 -4.19
C ILE A 180 -1.80 12.18 -4.04
N VAL A 181 -3.06 11.73 -3.99
CA VAL A 181 -3.39 10.31 -3.81
C VAL A 181 -2.92 9.47 -5.01
N VAL A 182 -3.17 9.95 -6.23
CA VAL A 182 -2.73 9.26 -7.45
C VAL A 182 -1.21 9.17 -7.53
N LEU A 183 -0.50 10.26 -7.24
CA LEU A 183 0.98 10.28 -7.24
C LEU A 183 1.54 9.32 -6.19
N ALA A 184 0.97 9.30 -4.98
CA ALA A 184 1.38 8.37 -3.94
C ALA A 184 1.21 6.90 -4.37
N LEU A 185 0.06 6.56 -4.94
CA LEU A 185 -0.23 5.21 -5.42
C LEU A 185 0.66 4.82 -6.61
N VAL A 186 0.75 5.66 -7.63
CA VAL A 186 1.58 5.41 -8.81
C VAL A 186 3.04 5.22 -8.42
N ALA A 187 3.58 6.12 -7.59
CA ALA A 187 4.96 5.99 -7.11
C ALA A 187 5.18 4.72 -6.29
N GLY A 188 4.23 4.37 -5.41
CA GLY A 188 4.27 3.12 -4.64
C GLY A 188 4.33 1.88 -5.55
N PHE A 189 3.44 1.80 -6.54
CA PHE A 189 3.43 0.71 -7.52
C PHE A 189 4.65 0.71 -8.43
N MET A 190 5.20 1.87 -8.81
CA MET A 190 6.44 1.95 -9.58
C MET A 190 7.61 1.34 -8.81
N ILE A 191 7.74 1.65 -7.51
CA ILE A 191 8.75 1.06 -6.63
C ILE A 191 8.56 -0.46 -6.56
N THR A 192 7.32 -0.93 -6.36
CA THR A 192 7.00 -2.35 -6.34
C THR A 192 7.45 -3.06 -7.61
N PHE A 193 7.07 -2.57 -8.79
CA PHE A 193 7.44 -3.21 -10.04
C PHE A 193 8.94 -3.14 -10.31
N ALA A 194 9.62 -2.05 -9.92
CA ALA A 194 11.07 -1.95 -10.01
C ALA A 194 11.76 -3.02 -9.13
N LEU A 195 11.32 -3.19 -7.88
CA LEU A 195 11.88 -4.17 -6.96
C LEU A 195 11.58 -5.61 -7.37
N ILE A 196 10.34 -5.92 -7.79
CA ILE A 196 9.99 -7.25 -8.31
C ILE A 196 10.89 -7.62 -9.49
N ARG A 197 11.08 -6.70 -10.44
CA ARG A 197 11.99 -6.91 -11.59
C ARG A 197 13.44 -7.09 -11.15
N TYR A 198 13.90 -6.30 -10.19
CA TYR A 198 15.25 -6.42 -9.64
C TYR A 198 15.48 -7.81 -9.00
N PHE A 199 14.56 -8.27 -8.15
CA PHE A 199 14.67 -9.57 -7.49
C PHE A 199 14.52 -10.74 -8.45
N ALA A 200 13.65 -10.63 -9.47
CA ALA A 200 13.53 -11.64 -10.52
C ALA A 200 14.87 -11.87 -11.25
N ARG A 201 15.49 -10.78 -11.74
CA ARG A 201 16.78 -10.84 -12.43
C ARG A 201 17.90 -11.41 -11.55
N THR A 202 17.93 -11.00 -10.29
CA THR A 202 18.95 -11.47 -9.32
C THR A 202 18.77 -12.94 -8.97
N SER A 203 17.55 -13.47 -9.05
CA SER A 203 17.28 -14.90 -8.87
C SER A 203 17.81 -15.71 -10.05
N GLU A 204 17.52 -15.27 -11.27
CA GLU A 204 17.99 -15.92 -12.50
C GLU A 204 19.51 -16.00 -12.58
N SER A 205 20.22 -14.89 -12.33
CA SER A 205 21.68 -14.86 -12.38
C SER A 205 22.34 -15.81 -11.38
N ARG A 206 21.71 -16.01 -10.20
CA ARG A 206 22.22 -16.95 -9.19
C ARG A 206 22.06 -18.40 -9.64
N LEU A 207 20.93 -18.74 -10.26
CA LEU A 207 20.69 -20.08 -10.79
C LEU A 207 21.66 -20.44 -11.91
N GLU A 208 21.94 -19.49 -12.82
CA GLU A 208 22.92 -19.67 -13.89
C GLU A 208 24.32 -19.95 -13.33
N GLN A 209 24.76 -19.18 -12.33
CA GLN A 209 26.05 -19.41 -11.66
C GLN A 209 26.14 -20.78 -11.00
N PHE A 210 25.07 -21.25 -10.35
CA PHE A 210 25.06 -22.58 -9.75
C PHE A 210 25.08 -23.69 -10.81
N ALA A 211 24.37 -23.52 -11.93
CA ALA A 211 24.40 -24.47 -13.03
C ALA A 211 25.81 -24.57 -13.64
N GLU A 212 26.48 -23.44 -13.84
CA GLU A 212 27.86 -23.40 -14.33
C GLU A 212 28.85 -24.06 -13.36
N GLN A 213 28.71 -23.83 -12.06
CA GLN A 213 29.55 -24.45 -11.04
C GLN A 213 29.31 -25.96 -10.95
N GLY A 214 28.05 -26.40 -11.03
CA GLY A 214 27.70 -27.82 -11.02
C GLY A 214 28.17 -28.59 -12.25
N MET A 215 28.27 -27.94 -13.42
CA MET A 215 28.85 -28.56 -14.62
C MET A 215 30.38 -28.66 -14.59
N ARG A 216 31.05 -27.94 -13.69
CA ARG A 216 32.52 -27.94 -13.55
C ARG A 216 33.04 -28.88 -12.46
N ALA A 217 32.15 -29.47 -11.65
CA ALA A 217 32.48 -30.44 -10.60
C ALA A 217 32.33 -31.87 -11.13
#